data_AF-A0A6J7QKF9-F1
#
_entry.id   AF-A0A6J7QKF9-F1
#
_cell.length_a   1.000
_cell.length_b   1.000
_cell.length_c   1.000
_cell.angle_alpha   90.00
_cell.angle_beta   90.00
_cell.angle_gamma   90.00
#
_symmetry.space_group_name_H-M   'P 1'
#
loop_
_entity.id
_entity.type
_entity.pdbx_description
1 polymer ?
#
loop_
_entity_poly.entity_id
_entity_poly.type
_entity_poly.pdbx_seq_one_letter_code
_entity_poly.pdbx_strand_id
1 'polypeptide(L)'
;MGAGALGANDGRIRLCFADQLPALAAGWEAVEPPDGPLHEALRTHLTQHGASFWNGLRAAAADATDTELLTSLWDLVWAGEVTNDSLAPLRALLHSKGSKAARPASPVRGRPRPGRLTRIGPPLGAGRWSMVSPLLSPVPSSTVAAHTAALQLLDRYGVVTREAVLAEGVRGGYAGVYGVLKVLEERGQARRGYFVAGLGAAQFSLPGAVDRLRSLRDTSEWSLHPETAPAPVVLAATDPAQPYGATLAWPDTVGRPARTAGALVVSRGGVPLVWFDRRSHHVVTFPEAAADAGWAEALAALVKDGNARSVEVRKVNGETVGPNSEWAAALLRVGFVEGYKGFTLRA
;
A
#
# COMPACT_ATOMS: atom_id res chain seq x y z
N MET A 1 -12.35 0.30 4.51
CA MET A 1 -12.31 0.36 5.99
C MET A 1 -10.95 0.86 6.43
N GLY A 2 -10.82 1.66 7.48
CA GLY A 2 -9.50 1.98 8.04
C GLY A 2 -8.89 0.79 8.79
N ALA A 3 -7.57 0.83 8.96
CA ALA A 3 -6.77 -0.24 9.56
C ALA A 3 -5.61 0.35 10.37
N GLY A 4 -5.89 1.44 11.10
CA GLY A 4 -4.92 2.20 11.88
C GLY A 4 -4.29 3.40 11.14
N ALA A 5 -3.97 4.44 11.91
CA ALA A 5 -3.30 5.64 11.43
C ALA A 5 -1.78 5.43 11.32
N LEU A 6 -1.13 6.13 10.37
CA LEU A 6 0.33 6.19 10.19
C LEU A 6 0.90 7.59 10.52
N GLY A 7 0.07 8.45 11.09
CA GLY A 7 0.36 9.83 11.45
C GLY A 7 -0.92 10.67 11.44
N ALA A 8 -0.79 11.99 11.54
CA ALA A 8 -1.95 12.89 11.62
C ALA A 8 -2.80 12.99 10.34
N ASN A 9 -2.23 12.67 9.17
CA ASN A 9 -2.87 12.88 7.86
C ASN A 9 -2.74 11.65 6.93
N ASP A 10 -2.45 10.47 7.49
CA ASP A 10 -2.25 9.25 6.71
C ASP A 10 -2.59 8.02 7.57
N GLY A 11 -2.93 6.92 6.91
CA GLY A 11 -3.36 5.69 7.57
C GLY A 11 -3.48 4.53 6.60
N ARG A 12 -3.56 3.33 7.16
CA ARG A 12 -3.79 2.11 6.38
C ARG A 12 -5.28 1.96 6.15
N ILE A 13 -5.64 1.50 4.95
CA ILE A 13 -7.00 1.10 4.62
C ILE A 13 -7.02 -0.33 4.11
N ARG A 14 -8.13 -1.01 4.34
CA ARG A 14 -8.46 -2.30 3.72
C ARG A 14 -9.57 -2.09 2.71
N LEU A 15 -9.34 -2.59 1.50
CA LEU A 15 -10.33 -2.70 0.44
C LEU A 15 -10.73 -4.16 0.35
N CYS A 16 -12.03 -4.42 0.50
CA CYS A 16 -12.60 -5.76 0.50
C CYS A 16 -13.91 -5.72 -0.28
N PHE A 17 -14.25 -6.81 -0.95
CA PHE A 17 -15.60 -7.02 -1.43
C PHE A 17 -16.54 -7.21 -0.25
N ALA A 18 -17.76 -6.66 -0.35
CA ALA A 18 -18.70 -6.61 0.76
C ALA A 18 -19.13 -8.00 1.26
N ASP A 19 -19.22 -8.97 0.34
CA ASP A 19 -19.55 -10.37 0.60
C ASP A 19 -18.44 -11.15 1.31
N GLN A 20 -17.18 -10.77 1.09
CA GLN A 20 -16.01 -11.38 1.74
C GLN A 20 -15.66 -10.74 3.08
N LEU A 21 -16.18 -9.52 3.33
CA LEU A 21 -15.78 -8.72 4.48
C LEU A 21 -16.03 -9.42 5.84
N PRO A 22 -17.20 -10.04 6.11
CA PRO A 22 -17.43 -10.72 7.40
C PRO A 22 -16.37 -11.78 7.71
N ALA A 23 -16.04 -12.60 6.70
CA ALA A 23 -15.06 -13.69 6.81
C ALA A 23 -13.64 -13.17 7.06
N LEU A 24 -13.21 -12.17 6.30
CA LEU A 24 -11.87 -11.58 6.41
C LEU A 24 -11.70 -10.79 7.71
N ALA A 25 -12.69 -9.97 8.08
CA ALA A 25 -12.61 -9.10 9.25
C ALA A 25 -12.51 -9.87 10.57
N ALA A 26 -13.17 -11.04 10.64
CA ALA A 26 -13.04 -11.94 11.79
C ALA A 26 -11.62 -12.51 11.96
N GLY A 27 -10.80 -12.49 10.90
CA GLY A 27 -9.41 -12.92 10.92
C GLY A 27 -8.40 -11.81 11.24
N TRP A 28 -8.83 -10.55 11.38
CA TRP A 28 -7.91 -9.43 11.68
C TRP A 28 -7.75 -9.21 13.19
N GLU A 29 -6.59 -8.70 13.58
CA GLU A 29 -6.40 -8.13 14.92
C GLU A 29 -7.39 -6.98 15.15
N ALA A 30 -8.01 -6.98 16.33
CA ALA A 30 -8.90 -5.91 16.74
C ALA A 30 -8.08 -4.66 17.06
N VAL A 31 -8.55 -3.52 16.59
CA VAL A 31 -8.05 -2.21 17.01
C VAL A 31 -8.89 -1.78 18.21
N GLU A 32 -8.25 -1.21 19.23
CA GLU A 32 -8.98 -0.66 20.38
C GLU A 32 -9.92 0.45 19.88
N PRO A 33 -11.22 0.37 20.17
CA PRO A 33 -12.17 1.40 19.77
C PRO A 33 -11.85 2.72 20.49
N PRO A 34 -11.93 3.86 19.80
CA PRO A 34 -11.72 5.15 20.45
C PRO A 34 -12.91 5.47 21.35
N ASP A 35 -12.62 5.96 22.54
CA ASP A 35 -13.63 6.32 23.53
C ASP A 35 -13.80 7.83 23.64
N GLY A 36 -15.04 8.26 23.90
CA GLY A 36 -15.34 9.66 24.14
C GLY A 36 -16.80 10.01 23.83
N PRO A 37 -17.32 11.11 24.40
CA PRO A 37 -18.72 11.51 24.21
C PRO A 37 -19.06 11.78 22.74
N LEU A 38 -18.11 12.32 21.96
CA LEU A 38 -18.32 12.57 20.53
C LEU A 38 -18.29 11.28 19.71
N HIS A 39 -17.41 10.33 20.05
CA HIS A 39 -17.38 9.01 19.40
C HIS A 39 -18.71 8.27 19.64
N GLU A 40 -19.21 8.28 20.88
CA GLU A 40 -20.51 7.69 21.24
C GLU A 40 -21.70 8.37 20.56
N ALA A 41 -21.71 9.70 20.46
CA ALA A 41 -22.75 10.43 19.75
C ALA A 41 -22.78 10.07 18.25
N LEU A 42 -21.61 9.95 17.62
CA LEU A 42 -21.47 9.53 16.22
C LEU A 42 -21.93 8.08 16.02
N ARG A 43 -21.48 7.13 16.87
CA ARG A 43 -21.92 5.73 16.84
C ARG A 43 -23.43 5.62 16.96
N THR A 44 -24.01 6.30 17.94
CA THR A 44 -25.46 6.32 18.20
C THR A 44 -26.22 6.86 16.99
N HIS A 45 -25.80 8.01 16.45
CA HIS A 45 -26.46 8.62 15.31
C HIS A 45 -26.41 7.70 14.07
N LEU A 46 -25.23 7.19 13.72
CA LEU A 46 -25.03 6.35 12.53
C LEU A 46 -25.74 4.98 12.67
N THR A 47 -25.87 4.46 13.88
CA THR A 47 -26.62 3.22 14.14
C THR A 47 -28.13 3.43 13.97
N GLN A 48 -28.65 4.54 14.47
CA GLN A 48 -30.09 4.83 14.45
C GLN A 48 -30.60 5.34 13.08
N HIS A 49 -29.79 6.14 12.38
CA HIS A 49 -30.21 6.85 11.17
C HIS A 49 -29.56 6.29 9.90
N GLY A 50 -28.62 5.35 10.04
CA GLY A 50 -27.90 4.76 8.93
C GLY A 50 -26.89 5.72 8.29
N ALA A 51 -26.72 5.61 6.97
CA ALA A 51 -25.73 6.38 6.25
C ALA A 51 -26.08 7.88 6.20
N SER A 52 -25.26 8.72 6.83
CA SER A 52 -25.52 10.15 7.04
C SER A 52 -24.50 11.05 6.35
N PHE A 53 -24.96 12.20 5.85
CA PHE A 53 -24.09 13.29 5.39
C PHE A 53 -23.60 14.14 6.57
N TRP A 54 -22.59 14.98 6.34
CA TRP A 54 -21.99 15.86 7.35
C TRP A 54 -22.99 16.63 8.22
N ASN A 55 -24.04 17.20 7.62
CA ASN A 55 -25.03 17.98 8.39
C ASN A 55 -25.79 17.12 9.42
N GLY A 56 -26.03 15.84 9.13
CA GLY A 56 -26.63 14.90 10.08
C GLY A 56 -25.69 14.61 11.25
N LEU A 57 -24.41 14.41 10.96
CA LEU A 57 -23.38 14.22 11.99
C LEU A 57 -23.23 15.46 12.88
N ARG A 58 -23.26 16.65 12.28
CA ARG A 58 -23.23 17.93 13.01
C ARG A 58 -24.43 18.12 13.93
N ALA A 59 -25.62 17.73 13.47
CA ALA A 59 -26.83 17.81 14.29
C ALA A 59 -26.77 16.87 15.51
N ALA A 60 -26.09 15.72 15.39
CA ALA A 60 -25.90 14.78 16.49
C ALA A 60 -24.90 15.25 17.57
N ALA A 61 -24.02 16.19 17.21
CA ALA A 61 -22.99 16.75 18.09
C ALA A 61 -22.99 18.28 17.99
N ALA A 62 -24.13 18.90 18.35
CA ALA A 62 -24.37 20.33 18.16
C ALA A 62 -23.38 21.23 18.90
N ASP A 63 -22.88 20.77 20.05
CA ASP A 63 -21.94 21.52 20.89
C ASP A 63 -20.47 21.38 20.45
N ALA A 64 -20.18 20.51 19.47
CA ALA A 64 -18.83 20.25 18.99
C ALA A 64 -18.43 21.19 17.84
N THR A 65 -17.17 21.60 17.83
CA THR A 65 -16.58 22.28 16.66
C THR A 65 -16.44 21.30 15.48
N ASP A 66 -16.40 21.82 14.25
CA ASP A 66 -16.15 21.01 13.05
C ASP A 66 -14.82 20.22 13.16
N THR A 67 -13.80 20.81 13.78
CA THR A 67 -12.49 20.20 13.94
C THR A 67 -12.53 19.02 14.91
N GLU A 68 -13.18 19.17 16.06
CA GLU A 68 -13.36 18.09 17.03
C GLU A 68 -14.18 16.95 16.42
N LEU A 69 -15.29 17.29 15.74
CA LEU A 69 -16.14 16.28 15.10
C LEU A 69 -15.40 15.54 13.97
N LEU A 70 -14.62 16.24 13.15
CA LEU A 70 -13.79 15.62 12.11
C LEU A 70 -12.74 14.69 12.73
N THR A 71 -12.10 15.12 13.82
CA THR A 71 -11.10 14.32 14.52
C THR A 71 -11.72 13.03 15.04
N SER A 72 -12.81 13.11 15.80
CA SER A 72 -13.52 11.92 16.31
C SER A 72 -14.05 11.01 15.20
N LEU A 73 -14.54 11.59 14.10
CA LEU A 73 -14.97 10.81 12.93
C LEU A 73 -13.80 10.03 12.30
N TRP A 74 -12.65 10.67 12.13
CA TRP A 74 -11.47 10.02 11.58
C TRP A 74 -10.85 8.99 12.53
N ASP A 75 -10.93 9.20 13.85
CA ASP A 75 -10.56 8.18 14.84
C ASP A 75 -11.39 6.90 14.64
N LEU A 76 -12.72 7.04 14.50
CA LEU A 76 -13.62 5.92 14.23
C LEU A 76 -13.31 5.24 12.87
N VAL A 77 -12.92 6.02 11.86
CA VAL A 77 -12.49 5.47 10.57
C VAL A 77 -11.24 4.62 10.74
N TRP A 78 -10.24 5.10 11.49
CA TRP A 78 -8.99 4.38 11.70
C TRP A 78 -9.13 3.15 12.58
N ALA A 79 -10.08 3.16 13.51
CA ALA A 79 -10.51 1.98 14.27
C ALA A 79 -11.29 0.96 13.41
N GLY A 80 -11.70 1.34 12.20
CA GLY A 80 -12.44 0.49 11.29
C GLY A 80 -13.94 0.41 11.57
N GLU A 81 -14.47 1.29 12.42
CA GLU A 81 -15.88 1.31 12.81
C GLU A 81 -16.77 2.09 11.83
N VAL A 82 -16.21 3.12 11.20
CA VAL A 82 -16.93 4.00 10.27
C VAL A 82 -16.30 3.94 8.88
N THR A 83 -17.15 3.97 7.86
CA THR A 83 -16.73 4.02 6.45
C THR A 83 -17.49 5.07 5.65
N ASN A 84 -17.01 5.35 4.44
CA ASN A 84 -17.58 6.35 3.54
C ASN A 84 -17.82 5.73 2.15
N ASP A 85 -18.85 6.21 1.46
CA ASP A 85 -19.19 5.75 0.11
C ASP A 85 -18.28 6.33 -1.00
N SER A 86 -17.33 7.19 -0.64
CA SER A 86 -16.40 7.85 -1.54
C SER A 86 -14.97 7.87 -0.98
N LEU A 87 -13.99 7.86 -1.89
CA LEU A 87 -12.58 8.12 -1.56
C LEU A 87 -12.25 9.62 -1.53
N ALA A 88 -13.22 10.50 -1.78
CA ALA A 88 -13.03 11.95 -1.73
C ALA A 88 -12.48 12.46 -0.38
N PRO A 89 -13.06 12.11 0.79
CA PRO A 89 -12.53 12.58 2.08
C PRO A 89 -11.12 12.03 2.36
N LEU A 90 -10.82 10.79 1.97
CA LEU A 90 -9.47 10.22 2.08
C LEU A 90 -8.45 10.97 1.22
N ARG A 91 -8.81 11.28 -0.03
CA ARG A 91 -7.95 12.11 -0.89
C ARG A 91 -7.75 13.50 -0.30
N ALA A 92 -8.79 14.12 0.24
CA ALA A 92 -8.68 15.41 0.92
C ALA A 92 -7.73 15.35 2.12
N LEU A 93 -7.77 14.27 2.91
CA LEU A 93 -6.86 14.06 4.04
C LEU A 93 -5.40 13.98 3.59
N LEU A 94 -5.10 13.20 2.54
CA LEU A 94 -3.73 13.07 2.02
C LEU A 94 -3.17 14.40 1.45
N HIS A 95 -4.04 15.27 0.94
CA HIS A 95 -3.65 16.55 0.34
C HIS A 95 -3.56 17.71 1.35
N SER A 96 -3.92 17.51 2.63
CA SER A 96 -3.77 18.54 3.67
C SER A 96 -2.30 18.89 3.93
N LYS A 97 -1.37 17.97 3.58
CA LYS A 97 0.08 18.13 3.72
C LYS A 97 0.70 18.81 2.49
N GLY A 98 0.58 20.13 2.43
CA GLY A 98 1.49 20.98 1.65
C GLY A 98 1.48 20.78 0.12
N SER A 99 0.65 21.55 -0.56
CA SER A 99 0.89 21.90 -1.97
C SER A 99 0.18 23.21 -2.35
N LYS A 100 0.97 24.30 -2.42
CA LYS A 100 0.73 25.38 -3.38
C LYS A 100 1.04 24.85 -4.80
N ALA A 101 0.31 23.83 -5.28
CA ALA A 101 0.31 23.35 -6.68
C ALA A 101 -0.50 22.06 -6.82
N ALA A 102 -1.80 22.12 -6.58
CA ALA A 102 -2.73 21.30 -7.33
C ALA A 102 -3.69 22.27 -8.03
N ARG A 103 -3.41 22.57 -9.30
CA ARG A 103 -4.45 23.19 -10.14
C ARG A 103 -5.64 22.23 -10.10
N PRO A 104 -6.85 22.69 -9.75
CA PRO A 104 -8.02 21.84 -9.84
C PRO A 104 -8.12 21.30 -11.26
N ALA A 105 -8.53 20.03 -11.39
CA ALA A 105 -8.95 19.46 -12.66
C ALA A 105 -9.88 20.45 -13.39
N SER A 106 -9.78 20.51 -14.72
CA SER A 106 -10.47 21.46 -15.59
C SER A 106 -11.82 21.91 -15.02
N PRO A 107 -12.07 23.23 -14.91
CA PRO A 107 -13.36 23.71 -14.43
C PRO A 107 -14.43 23.18 -15.38
N VAL A 108 -15.28 22.27 -14.89
CA VAL A 108 -16.62 22.13 -15.45
C VAL A 108 -17.18 23.55 -15.43
N ARG A 109 -17.45 24.11 -16.61
CA ARG A 109 -17.95 25.48 -16.78
C ARG A 109 -19.30 25.61 -16.09
N GLY A 110 -19.28 25.88 -14.80
CA GLY A 110 -20.42 26.18 -13.97
C GLY A 110 -19.97 27.17 -12.91
N ARG A 111 -20.47 28.41 -12.99
CA ARG A 111 -20.24 29.44 -11.96
C ARG A 111 -20.52 28.83 -10.57
N PRO A 112 -19.58 28.89 -9.61
CA PRO A 112 -19.89 28.51 -8.24
C PRO A 112 -20.95 29.48 -7.71
N ARG A 113 -22.16 28.98 -7.44
CA ARG A 113 -23.21 29.74 -6.76
C ARG A 113 -22.79 29.91 -5.29
N PRO A 114 -22.64 31.16 -4.78
CA PRO A 114 -22.42 31.40 -3.36
C PRO A 114 -23.57 30.75 -2.57
N GLY A 115 -23.25 29.90 -1.58
CA GLY A 115 -24.24 29.20 -0.74
C GLY A 115 -24.38 27.69 -0.98
N ARG A 116 -23.73 27.10 -2.00
CA ARG A 116 -23.73 25.63 -2.20
C ARG A 116 -22.60 24.91 -1.45
N LEU A 117 -21.50 25.61 -1.15
CA LEU A 117 -20.34 25.06 -0.43
C LEU A 117 -20.59 24.93 1.09
N THR A 118 -21.40 25.80 1.68
CA THR A 118 -21.78 25.72 3.11
C THR A 118 -22.78 24.61 3.41
N ARG A 119 -23.38 23.99 2.39
CA ARG A 119 -24.42 22.96 2.55
C ARG A 119 -23.90 21.52 2.58
N ILE A 120 -22.65 21.30 2.17
CA ILE A 120 -22.09 19.94 1.94
C ILE A 120 -21.09 19.52 3.05
N GLY A 121 -20.63 20.47 3.87
CA GLY A 121 -19.62 20.21 4.91
C GLY A 121 -18.18 20.38 4.41
N PRO A 122 -17.18 20.28 5.30
CA PRO A 122 -15.76 20.37 4.95
C PRO A 122 -15.34 19.20 4.05
N PRO A 123 -14.31 19.35 3.19
CA PRO A 123 -13.84 18.29 2.30
C PRO A 123 -13.51 16.96 3.00
N LEU A 124 -12.99 17.02 4.24
CA LEU A 124 -12.68 15.86 5.07
C LEU A 124 -13.92 15.13 5.60
N GLY A 125 -15.08 15.78 5.59
CA GLY A 125 -16.37 15.23 6.01
C GLY A 125 -17.30 14.94 4.83
N ALA A 126 -16.83 15.05 3.60
CA ALA A 126 -17.65 14.84 2.40
C ALA A 126 -18.08 13.37 2.21
N GLY A 127 -19.20 13.16 1.54
CA GLY A 127 -19.77 11.84 1.27
C GLY A 127 -20.78 11.39 2.34
N ARG A 128 -21.20 10.12 2.26
CA ARG A 128 -22.09 9.48 3.24
C ARG A 128 -21.27 8.57 4.15
N TRP A 129 -21.36 8.83 5.45
CA TRP A 129 -20.68 8.07 6.49
C TRP A 129 -21.64 7.03 7.06
N SER A 130 -21.15 5.83 7.32
CA SER A 130 -21.96 4.71 7.81
C SER A 130 -21.16 3.81 8.73
N MET A 131 -21.84 3.11 9.65
CA MET A 131 -21.23 2.07 10.47
C MET A 131 -20.78 0.90 9.59
N VAL A 132 -19.64 0.32 9.94
CA VAL A 132 -19.12 -0.91 9.34
C VAL A 132 -19.80 -2.13 9.93
N SER A 133 -20.26 -2.08 11.19
CA SER A 133 -20.85 -3.23 11.90
C SER A 133 -21.96 -3.97 11.15
N PRO A 134 -22.87 -3.33 10.38
CA PRO A 134 -23.87 -4.07 9.60
C PRO A 134 -23.24 -4.91 8.48
N LEU A 135 -22.08 -4.50 7.96
CA LEU A 135 -21.33 -5.20 6.90
C LEU A 135 -20.51 -6.38 7.45
N LEU A 136 -20.44 -6.56 8.77
CA LEU A 136 -19.74 -7.67 9.43
C LEU A 136 -20.68 -8.84 9.76
N SER A 137 -21.96 -8.73 9.39
CA SER A 137 -22.96 -9.76 9.63
C SER A 137 -23.22 -10.59 8.37
N PRO A 138 -23.45 -11.91 8.48
CA PRO A 138 -23.38 -12.72 9.70
C PRO A 138 -21.94 -12.94 10.18
N VAL A 139 -21.74 -13.07 11.50
CA VAL A 139 -20.43 -13.37 12.06
C VAL A 139 -20.05 -14.81 11.69
N PRO A 140 -18.93 -15.03 10.99
CA PRO A 140 -18.47 -16.37 10.61
C PRO A 140 -17.98 -17.16 11.83
N SER A 141 -17.91 -18.49 11.70
CA SER A 141 -17.20 -19.30 12.69
C SER A 141 -15.69 -19.02 12.64
N SER A 142 -14.98 -19.28 13.75
CA SER A 142 -13.53 -19.13 13.83
C SER A 142 -12.80 -19.96 12.77
N THR A 143 -13.31 -21.15 12.45
CA THR A 143 -12.77 -22.01 11.38
C THR A 143 -12.90 -21.37 10.00
N VAL A 144 -14.06 -20.78 9.68
CA VAL A 144 -14.28 -20.11 8.38
C VAL A 144 -13.37 -18.89 8.26
N ALA A 145 -13.23 -18.09 9.34
CA ALA A 145 -12.35 -16.94 9.35
C ALA A 145 -10.88 -17.33 9.15
N ALA A 146 -10.38 -18.31 9.91
CA ALA A 146 -9.00 -18.80 9.79
C ALA A 146 -8.73 -19.41 8.40
N HIS A 147 -9.69 -20.14 7.83
CA HIS A 147 -9.56 -20.68 6.49
C HIS A 147 -9.52 -19.60 5.41
N THR A 148 -10.39 -18.60 5.51
CA THR A 148 -10.42 -17.47 4.58
C THR A 148 -9.11 -16.67 4.65
N ALA A 149 -8.58 -16.43 5.85
CA ALA A 149 -7.29 -15.78 6.05
C ALA A 149 -6.13 -16.60 5.45
N ALA A 150 -6.12 -17.92 5.67
CA ALA A 150 -5.08 -18.80 5.10
C ALA A 150 -5.07 -18.79 3.57
N LEU A 151 -6.25 -18.85 2.93
CA LEU A 151 -6.36 -18.77 1.48
C LEU A 151 -5.94 -17.40 0.94
N GLN A 152 -6.38 -16.31 1.59
CA GLN A 152 -5.97 -14.96 1.22
C GLN A 152 -4.45 -14.78 1.26
N LEU A 153 -3.78 -15.35 2.27
CA LEU A 153 -2.32 -15.31 2.40
C LEU A 153 -1.64 -16.09 1.29
N LEU A 154 -2.13 -17.30 0.98
CA LEU A 154 -1.61 -18.15 -0.10
C LEU A 154 -1.76 -17.47 -1.47
N ASP A 155 -2.92 -16.87 -1.75
CA ASP A 155 -3.19 -16.18 -3.01
C ASP A 155 -2.34 -14.90 -3.15
N ARG A 156 -2.19 -14.13 -2.07
CA ARG A 156 -1.44 -12.87 -2.07
C ARG A 156 0.06 -13.07 -2.20
N TYR A 157 0.63 -13.97 -1.42
CA TYR A 157 2.09 -14.11 -1.31
C TYR A 157 2.66 -15.25 -2.16
N GLY A 158 1.85 -16.24 -2.53
CA GLY A 158 2.31 -17.48 -3.17
C GLY A 158 3.10 -18.40 -2.23
N VAL A 159 4.00 -17.84 -1.42
CA VAL A 159 4.71 -18.48 -0.31
C VAL A 159 4.40 -17.74 0.98
N VAL A 160 3.69 -18.40 1.89
CA VAL A 160 3.32 -17.88 3.20
C VAL A 160 4.46 -18.15 4.18
N THR A 161 5.05 -17.07 4.66
CA THR A 161 6.08 -17.05 5.71
C THR A 161 5.50 -16.48 7.00
N ARG A 162 6.18 -16.72 8.13
CA ARG A 162 5.76 -16.14 9.42
C ARG A 162 5.73 -14.61 9.36
N GLU A 163 6.73 -14.03 8.72
CA GLU A 163 6.92 -12.59 8.56
C GLU A 163 5.77 -11.96 7.75
N ALA A 164 5.33 -12.63 6.67
CA ALA A 164 4.19 -12.18 5.86
C ALA A 164 2.88 -12.18 6.68
N VAL A 165 2.64 -13.22 7.48
CA VAL A 165 1.43 -13.29 8.32
C VAL A 165 1.42 -12.19 9.39
N LEU A 166 2.56 -11.90 10.00
CA LEU A 166 2.70 -10.80 10.96
C LEU A 166 2.44 -9.44 10.29
N ALA A 167 2.92 -9.24 9.06
CA ALA A 167 2.72 -7.99 8.33
C ALA A 167 1.24 -7.71 7.99
N GLU A 168 0.43 -8.76 7.79
CA GLU A 168 -1.01 -8.66 7.50
C GLU A 168 -1.87 -8.38 8.75
N GLY A 169 -1.32 -8.53 9.96
CA GLY A 169 -2.07 -8.35 11.21
C GLY A 169 -3.17 -9.40 11.39
N VAL A 170 -2.84 -10.65 11.09
CA VAL A 170 -3.76 -11.80 11.28
C VAL A 170 -3.89 -12.10 12.78
N ARG A 171 -5.13 -12.27 13.23
CA ARG A 171 -5.47 -12.60 14.62
C ARG A 171 -4.77 -13.89 15.07
N GLY A 172 -4.02 -13.80 16.17
CA GLY A 172 -3.23 -14.92 16.68
C GLY A 172 -1.96 -15.21 15.85
N GLY A 173 -1.61 -14.32 14.92
CA GLY A 173 -0.44 -14.42 14.06
C GLY A 173 -0.38 -15.73 13.28
N TYR A 174 0.83 -16.24 13.10
CA TYR A 174 1.08 -17.47 12.34
C TYR A 174 0.36 -18.70 12.92
N ALA A 175 0.24 -18.80 14.25
CA ALA A 175 -0.46 -19.89 14.90
C ALA A 175 -1.96 -19.92 14.57
N GLY A 176 -2.57 -18.75 14.36
CA GLY A 176 -3.99 -18.60 14.00
C GLY A 176 -4.37 -19.25 12.67
N VAL A 177 -3.42 -19.37 11.73
CA VAL A 177 -3.64 -19.97 10.40
C VAL A 177 -2.92 -21.30 10.18
N TYR A 178 -1.93 -21.63 11.02
CA TYR A 178 -1.10 -22.82 10.86
C TYR A 178 -1.90 -24.12 10.81
N GLY A 179 -2.90 -24.28 11.69
CA GLY A 179 -3.73 -25.48 11.72
C GLY A 179 -4.47 -25.71 10.40
N VAL A 180 -4.98 -24.63 9.79
CA VAL A 180 -5.63 -24.71 8.48
C VAL A 180 -4.62 -25.00 7.38
N LEU A 181 -3.48 -24.30 7.36
CA LEU A 181 -2.42 -24.53 6.37
C LEU A 181 -1.93 -25.99 6.39
N LYS A 182 -1.82 -26.59 7.58
CA LYS A 182 -1.50 -28.01 7.75
C LYS A 182 -2.56 -28.91 7.11
N VAL A 183 -3.85 -28.66 7.37
CA VAL A 183 -4.94 -29.45 6.76
C VAL A 183 -4.97 -29.29 5.23
N LEU A 184 -4.70 -28.09 4.72
CA LEU A 184 -4.59 -27.85 3.28
C LEU A 184 -3.42 -28.63 2.67
N GLU A 185 -2.32 -28.78 3.40
CA GLU A 185 -1.17 -29.59 2.98
C GLU A 185 -1.49 -31.10 3.01
N GLU A 186 -2.13 -31.60 4.07
CA GLU A 186 -2.59 -33.00 4.16
C GLU A 186 -3.56 -33.36 3.01
N ARG A 187 -4.33 -32.38 2.51
CA ARG A 187 -5.23 -32.51 1.34
C ARG A 187 -4.54 -32.29 -0.01
N GLY A 188 -3.25 -31.98 -0.03
CA GLY A 188 -2.48 -31.70 -1.24
C GLY A 188 -2.80 -30.36 -1.92
N GLN A 189 -3.57 -29.47 -1.27
CA GLN A 189 -3.92 -28.14 -1.78
C GLN A 189 -2.81 -27.11 -1.52
N ALA A 190 -1.96 -27.37 -0.53
CA ALA A 190 -0.75 -26.61 -0.25
C ALA A 190 0.47 -27.54 -0.17
N ARG A 191 1.66 -26.98 -0.31
CA ARG A 191 2.94 -27.65 -0.06
C ARG A 191 3.62 -26.99 1.12
N ARG A 192 4.06 -27.81 2.08
CA ARG A 192 4.89 -27.35 3.20
C ARG A 192 6.36 -27.58 2.88
N GLY A 193 7.21 -26.61 3.17
CA GLY A 193 8.65 -26.73 2.93
C GLY A 193 9.44 -25.50 3.37
N TYR A 194 10.68 -25.44 2.90
CA TYR A 194 11.58 -24.30 3.04
C TYR A 194 11.84 -23.73 1.65
N PHE A 195 11.09 -22.71 1.27
CA PHE A 195 11.16 -22.12 -0.07
C PHE A 195 12.07 -20.89 -0.10
N VAL A 196 12.08 -20.14 1.00
CA VAL A 196 12.92 -18.94 1.18
C VAL A 196 14.06 -19.26 2.15
N ALA A 197 15.29 -19.03 1.70
CA ALA A 197 16.49 -19.21 2.52
C ALA A 197 16.55 -18.19 3.67
N GLY A 198 17.14 -18.59 4.80
CA GLY A 198 17.30 -17.72 5.98
C GLY A 198 16.06 -17.60 6.88
N LEU A 199 14.92 -18.19 6.49
CA LEU A 199 13.70 -18.21 7.30
C LEU A 199 13.50 -19.60 7.93
N GLY A 200 13.48 -19.66 9.27
CA GLY A 200 13.48 -20.92 10.03
C GLY A 200 12.10 -21.56 10.24
N ALA A 201 11.01 -20.81 10.08
CA ALA A 201 9.66 -21.36 10.22
C ALA A 201 9.28 -22.24 9.02
N ALA A 202 8.40 -23.22 9.25
CA ALA A 202 7.75 -23.92 8.14
C ALA A 202 7.05 -22.90 7.23
N GLN A 203 7.16 -23.09 5.92
CA GLN A 203 6.52 -22.22 4.93
C GLN A 203 5.48 -23.04 4.17
N PHE A 204 4.40 -22.39 3.75
CA PHE A 204 3.36 -23.03 2.95
C PHE A 204 3.22 -22.31 1.63
N SER A 205 3.05 -23.05 0.54
CA SER A 205 2.94 -22.47 -0.79
C SER A 205 1.90 -23.22 -1.62
N LEU A 206 1.27 -22.51 -2.55
CA LEU A 206 0.44 -23.15 -3.56
C LEU A 206 1.33 -24.01 -4.48
N PRO A 207 0.89 -25.22 -4.88
CA PRO A 207 1.68 -26.08 -5.77
C PRO A 207 2.19 -25.34 -7.03
N GLY A 208 1.33 -24.58 -7.71
CA GLY A 208 1.72 -23.81 -8.90
C GLY A 208 2.63 -22.61 -8.61
N ALA A 209 2.72 -22.13 -7.37
CA ALA A 209 3.73 -21.14 -6.99
C ALA A 209 5.10 -21.81 -6.83
N VAL A 210 5.15 -23.01 -6.25
CA VAL A 210 6.39 -23.81 -6.17
C VAL A 210 6.93 -24.16 -7.56
N ASP A 211 6.06 -24.56 -8.48
CA ASP A 211 6.48 -24.90 -9.84
C ASP A 211 7.03 -23.69 -10.59
N ARG A 212 6.42 -22.51 -10.41
CA ARG A 212 6.95 -21.23 -10.93
C ARG A 212 8.30 -20.86 -10.31
N LEU A 213 8.50 -21.07 -9.01
CA LEU A 213 9.79 -20.84 -8.38
C LEU A 213 10.88 -21.76 -8.95
N ARG A 214 10.54 -23.02 -9.25
CA ARG A 214 11.47 -23.96 -9.88
C ARG A 214 11.83 -23.56 -11.30
N SER A 215 10.86 -23.12 -12.11
CA SER A 215 11.13 -22.68 -13.49
C SER A 215 11.98 -21.41 -13.58
N LEU A 216 12.05 -20.62 -12.50
CA LEU A 216 12.83 -19.38 -12.43
C LEU A 216 14.22 -19.57 -11.81
N ARG A 217 14.62 -20.81 -11.50
CA ARG A 217 15.90 -21.09 -10.83
C ARG A 217 17.12 -20.92 -11.73
N ASP A 218 16.94 -20.99 -13.04
CA ASP A 218 18.02 -20.90 -14.04
C ASP A 218 18.34 -19.45 -14.42
N THR A 219 18.66 -18.63 -13.41
CA THR A 219 19.09 -17.23 -13.61
C THR A 219 20.45 -17.10 -14.30
N SER A 220 21.26 -18.15 -14.28
CA SER A 220 22.55 -18.22 -14.99
C SER A 220 22.40 -18.09 -16.51
N GLU A 221 21.24 -18.42 -17.07
CA GLU A 221 20.99 -18.22 -18.50
C GLU A 221 20.90 -16.73 -18.86
N TRP A 222 20.43 -15.87 -17.96
CA TRP A 222 20.29 -14.42 -18.24
C TRP A 222 21.64 -13.70 -18.32
N SER A 223 22.64 -14.19 -17.60
CA SER A 223 24.01 -13.66 -17.70
C SER A 223 24.68 -14.03 -19.03
N LEU A 224 24.32 -15.19 -19.60
CA LEU A 224 24.84 -15.67 -20.87
C LEU A 224 24.04 -15.16 -22.09
N HIS A 225 22.74 -14.93 -21.88
CA HIS A 225 21.77 -14.46 -22.88
C HIS A 225 20.97 -13.26 -22.34
N PRO A 226 21.56 -12.05 -22.30
CA PRO A 226 20.88 -10.85 -21.79
C PRO A 226 19.55 -10.54 -22.47
N GLU A 227 19.38 -10.95 -23.73
CA GLU A 227 18.16 -10.81 -24.52
C GLU A 227 16.97 -11.63 -23.99
N THR A 228 17.23 -12.69 -23.22
CA THR A 228 16.18 -13.50 -22.58
C THR A 228 15.87 -13.04 -21.16
N ALA A 229 16.65 -12.10 -20.62
CA ALA A 229 16.44 -11.57 -19.29
C ALA A 229 15.07 -10.85 -19.21
N PRO A 230 14.29 -11.07 -18.14
CA PRO A 230 13.01 -10.40 -17.98
C PRO A 230 13.21 -8.88 -17.89
N ALA A 231 12.23 -8.12 -18.34
CA ALA A 231 12.24 -6.67 -18.17
C ALA A 231 12.22 -6.32 -16.66
N PRO A 232 12.90 -5.23 -16.23
CA PRO A 232 12.80 -4.77 -14.85
C PRO A 232 11.37 -4.36 -14.51
N VAL A 233 10.95 -4.68 -13.30
CA VAL A 233 9.63 -4.35 -12.76
C VAL A 233 9.78 -3.29 -11.68
N VAL A 234 8.87 -2.31 -11.69
CA VAL A 234 8.76 -1.28 -10.66
C VAL A 234 7.58 -1.59 -9.75
N LEU A 235 7.85 -1.80 -8.47
CA LEU A 235 6.82 -1.99 -7.44
C LEU A 235 6.90 -0.87 -6.41
N ALA A 236 5.77 -0.54 -5.77
CA ALA A 236 5.83 0.29 -4.57
C ALA A 236 6.59 -0.46 -3.47
N ALA A 237 7.41 0.25 -2.69
CA ALA A 237 8.16 -0.36 -1.59
C ALA A 237 7.23 -0.97 -0.51
N THR A 238 5.96 -0.55 -0.47
CA THR A 238 4.93 -1.08 0.43
C THR A 238 4.14 -2.24 -0.17
N ASP A 239 4.32 -2.57 -1.45
CA ASP A 239 3.57 -3.61 -2.15
C ASP A 239 3.87 -5.01 -1.58
N PRO A 240 2.87 -5.87 -1.30
CA PRO A 240 3.09 -7.24 -0.81
C PRO A 240 3.96 -8.11 -1.74
N ALA A 241 3.94 -7.88 -3.05
CA ALA A 241 4.77 -8.60 -4.02
C ALA A 241 6.24 -8.16 -3.98
N GLN A 242 6.55 -7.04 -3.33
CA GLN A 242 7.90 -6.62 -3.03
C GLN A 242 8.30 -7.25 -1.68
N PRO A 243 9.27 -8.18 -1.62
CA PRO A 243 9.58 -8.91 -0.38
C PRO A 243 10.65 -8.25 0.50
N TYR A 244 11.48 -7.35 -0.04
CA TYR A 244 12.59 -6.73 0.70
C TYR A 244 12.11 -5.67 1.70
N GLY A 245 12.81 -5.60 2.83
CA GLY A 245 12.40 -4.79 3.98
C GLY A 245 11.16 -5.33 4.70
N ALA A 246 10.70 -6.53 4.35
CA ALA A 246 9.60 -7.25 4.99
C ALA A 246 10.04 -8.68 5.31
N THR A 247 9.77 -9.62 4.40
CA THR A 247 10.16 -11.03 4.54
C THR A 247 11.65 -11.24 4.26
N LEU A 248 12.22 -10.47 3.35
CA LEU A 248 13.65 -10.46 3.05
C LEU A 248 14.30 -9.20 3.62
N ALA A 249 15.53 -9.33 4.15
CA ALA A 249 16.35 -8.18 4.48
C ALA A 249 16.78 -7.45 3.21
N TRP A 250 16.90 -6.12 3.28
CA TRP A 250 17.51 -5.36 2.19
C TRP A 250 18.95 -5.84 1.93
N PRO A 251 19.41 -5.89 0.67
CA PRO A 251 20.83 -6.10 0.40
C PRO A 251 21.69 -4.98 0.96
N ASP A 252 22.97 -5.25 1.15
CA ASP A 252 23.94 -4.25 1.59
C ASP A 252 23.93 -3.04 0.65
N THR A 253 23.80 -1.86 1.24
CA THR A 253 23.75 -0.60 0.51
C THR A 253 24.22 0.55 1.38
N VAL A 254 24.67 1.63 0.73
CA VAL A 254 25.09 2.88 1.37
C VAL A 254 23.92 3.71 1.90
N GLY A 255 22.69 3.44 1.45
CA GLY A 255 21.48 4.13 1.88
C GLY A 255 20.71 3.42 3.01
N ARG A 256 19.56 3.98 3.36
CA ARG A 256 18.61 3.36 4.31
C ARG A 256 17.25 3.14 3.62
N PRO A 257 17.15 2.16 2.70
CA PRO A 257 15.89 1.86 2.04
C PRO A 257 14.85 1.46 3.08
N ALA A 258 13.60 1.88 2.85
CA ALA A 258 12.49 1.61 3.76
C ALA A 258 11.20 1.38 2.98
N ARG A 259 10.29 0.60 3.57
CA ARG A 259 8.93 0.38 3.04
C ARG A 259 8.03 1.56 3.38
N THR A 260 8.25 2.68 2.71
CA THR A 260 7.49 3.91 2.92
C THR A 260 6.55 4.19 1.74
N ALA A 261 5.41 4.81 2.03
CA ALA A 261 4.47 5.23 1.00
C ALA A 261 5.16 6.20 0.01
N GLY A 262 5.00 5.94 -1.28
CA GLY A 262 5.62 6.74 -2.34
C GLY A 262 7.05 6.36 -2.71
N ALA A 263 7.71 5.48 -1.94
CA ALA A 263 8.95 4.86 -2.38
C ALA A 263 8.68 3.71 -3.37
N LEU A 264 9.57 3.53 -4.33
CA LEU A 264 9.52 2.51 -5.37
C LEU A 264 10.75 1.61 -5.26
N VAL A 265 10.62 0.36 -5.66
CA VAL A 265 11.74 -0.57 -5.84
C VAL A 265 11.70 -1.05 -7.28
N VAL A 266 12.84 -0.93 -7.96
CA VAL A 266 13.05 -1.57 -9.24
C VAL A 266 13.78 -2.87 -9.00
N SER A 267 13.28 -3.96 -9.57
CA SER A 267 13.93 -5.27 -9.54
C SER A 267 13.88 -5.95 -10.90
N ARG A 268 14.86 -6.80 -11.19
CA ARG A 268 14.85 -7.68 -12.36
C ARG A 268 14.95 -9.13 -11.89
N GLY A 269 14.00 -9.97 -12.29
CA GLY A 269 14.02 -11.38 -11.93
C GLY A 269 14.10 -11.65 -10.42
N GLY A 270 13.50 -10.77 -9.60
CA GLY A 270 13.54 -10.87 -8.14
C GLY A 270 14.76 -10.22 -7.49
N VAL A 271 15.77 -9.80 -8.25
CA VAL A 271 16.96 -9.11 -7.76
C VAL A 271 16.72 -7.59 -7.75
N PRO A 272 16.82 -6.90 -6.61
CA PRO A 272 16.56 -5.47 -6.52
C PRO A 272 17.75 -4.70 -7.10
N LEU A 273 17.46 -3.73 -7.97
CA LEU A 273 18.46 -2.85 -8.58
C LEU A 273 18.54 -1.53 -7.83
N VAL A 274 17.40 -0.86 -7.64
CA VAL A 274 17.35 0.42 -6.91
C VAL A 274 16.11 0.55 -6.05
N TRP A 275 16.25 1.31 -4.97
CA TRP A 275 15.16 1.90 -4.22
C TRP A 275 15.09 3.40 -4.56
N PHE A 276 13.90 3.92 -4.83
CA PHE A 276 13.69 5.31 -5.25
C PHE A 276 12.60 5.97 -4.41
N ASP A 277 12.98 6.99 -3.62
CA ASP A 277 12.02 7.85 -2.94
C ASP A 277 11.60 9.01 -3.86
N ARG A 278 10.37 8.92 -4.35
CA ARG A 278 9.76 9.94 -5.21
C ARG A 278 9.65 11.31 -4.55
N ARG A 279 9.57 11.37 -3.21
CA ARG A 279 9.39 12.62 -2.47
C ARG A 279 10.69 13.40 -2.33
N SER A 280 11.78 12.71 -2.00
CA SER A 280 13.10 13.31 -1.89
C SER A 280 13.88 13.33 -3.21
N HIS A 281 13.40 12.62 -4.23
CA HIS A 281 14.08 12.42 -5.52
C HIS A 281 15.43 11.71 -5.35
N HIS A 282 15.52 10.82 -4.38
CA HIS A 282 16.74 10.12 -4.01
C HIS A 282 16.64 8.65 -4.42
N VAL A 283 17.64 8.21 -5.20
CA VAL A 283 17.86 6.82 -5.57
C VAL A 283 18.94 6.23 -4.67
N VAL A 284 18.70 5.03 -4.17
CA VAL A 284 19.68 4.19 -3.46
C VAL A 284 19.90 2.95 -4.31
N THR A 285 21.14 2.69 -4.68
CA THR A 285 21.49 1.53 -5.51
C THR A 285 21.80 0.31 -4.65
N PHE A 286 21.47 -0.86 -5.17
CA PHE A 286 21.90 -2.16 -4.66
C PHE A 286 23.09 -2.68 -5.49
N PRO A 287 23.80 -3.73 -5.05
CA PRO A 287 25.05 -4.18 -5.67
C PRO A 287 24.96 -4.43 -7.19
N GLU A 288 23.82 -4.96 -7.65
CA GLU A 288 23.59 -5.35 -9.05
C GLU A 288 23.29 -4.16 -9.98
N ALA A 289 23.04 -2.96 -9.43
CA ALA A 289 22.68 -1.78 -10.22
C ALA A 289 23.78 -1.33 -11.18
N ALA A 290 25.05 -1.58 -10.84
CA ALA A 290 26.20 -1.19 -11.67
C ALA A 290 26.34 -2.08 -12.91
N ALA A 291 25.99 -3.37 -12.78
CA ALA A 291 26.00 -4.31 -13.90
C ALA A 291 24.71 -4.21 -14.74
N ASP A 292 23.58 -3.86 -14.11
CA ASP A 292 22.27 -3.72 -14.77
C ASP A 292 21.68 -2.32 -14.55
N ALA A 293 21.94 -1.44 -15.51
CA ALA A 293 21.39 -0.10 -15.56
C ALA A 293 19.92 -0.04 -16.03
N GLY A 294 19.24 -1.19 -16.22
CA GLY A 294 17.85 -1.26 -16.68
C GLY A 294 16.85 -0.59 -15.73
N TRP A 295 17.26 -0.26 -14.51
CA TRP A 295 16.45 0.56 -13.61
C TRP A 295 16.15 1.95 -14.15
N ALA A 296 17.05 2.55 -14.93
CA ALA A 296 16.80 3.85 -15.55
C ALA A 296 15.66 3.75 -16.58
N GLU A 297 15.66 2.68 -17.36
CA GLU A 297 14.62 2.36 -18.36
C GLU A 297 13.27 2.13 -17.68
N ALA A 298 13.26 1.38 -16.58
CA ALA A 298 12.06 1.11 -15.80
C ALA A 298 11.45 2.38 -15.18
N LEU A 299 12.29 3.28 -14.65
CA LEU A 299 11.83 4.58 -14.17
C LEU A 299 11.33 5.48 -15.32
N ALA A 300 11.97 5.41 -16.49
CA ALA A 300 11.52 6.16 -17.67
C ALA A 300 10.16 5.65 -18.18
N ALA A 301 9.93 4.33 -18.17
CA ALA A 301 8.68 3.70 -18.56
C ALA A 301 7.50 4.22 -17.75
N LEU A 302 7.69 4.53 -16.46
CA LEU A 302 6.64 5.16 -15.65
C LEU A 302 6.09 6.43 -16.30
N VAL A 303 6.94 7.23 -16.95
CA VAL A 303 6.51 8.46 -17.62
C VAL A 303 5.93 8.15 -19.00
N LYS A 304 6.62 7.33 -19.78
CA LYS A 304 6.24 6.99 -21.16
C LYS A 304 4.90 6.26 -21.23
N ASP A 305 4.60 5.43 -20.24
CA ASP A 305 3.35 4.67 -20.13
C ASP A 305 2.21 5.48 -19.47
N GLY A 306 2.47 6.74 -19.09
CA GLY A 306 1.48 7.62 -18.45
C GLY A 306 1.22 7.34 -16.96
N ASN A 307 1.98 6.43 -16.33
CA ASN A 307 1.87 6.11 -14.91
C ASN A 307 2.41 7.24 -13.99
N ALA A 308 3.21 8.15 -14.52
CA ALA A 308 3.72 9.33 -13.84
C ALA A 308 3.84 10.52 -14.80
N ARG A 309 3.51 11.73 -14.35
CA ARG A 309 3.70 12.95 -15.17
C ARG A 309 5.17 13.31 -15.37
N SER A 310 6.00 12.96 -14.39
CA SER A 310 7.43 13.20 -14.41
C SER A 310 8.16 12.30 -13.42
N VAL A 311 9.41 12.00 -13.71
CA VAL A 311 10.37 11.41 -12.78
C VAL A 311 11.58 12.33 -12.73
N GLU A 312 12.03 12.66 -11.53
CA GLU A 312 13.22 13.49 -11.30
C GLU A 312 14.12 12.77 -10.31
N VAL A 313 15.39 12.62 -10.67
CA VAL A 313 16.46 12.02 -9.86
C VAL A 313 17.44 13.13 -9.53
N ARG A 314 17.49 13.53 -8.26
CA ARG A 314 18.40 14.58 -7.76
C ARG A 314 19.63 14.02 -7.07
N LYS A 315 19.47 12.86 -6.43
CA LYS A 315 20.55 12.21 -5.69
C LYS A 315 20.62 10.73 -6.00
N VAL A 316 21.84 10.21 -6.06
CA VAL A 316 22.11 8.77 -6.05
C VAL A 316 23.07 8.51 -4.89
N ASN A 317 22.74 7.55 -4.02
CA ASN A 317 23.59 7.15 -2.89
C ASN A 317 23.98 8.29 -1.92
N GLY A 318 23.16 9.35 -1.87
CA GLY A 318 23.37 10.51 -1.00
C GLY A 318 24.08 11.67 -1.70
N GLU A 319 24.72 11.41 -2.85
CA GLU A 319 25.42 12.40 -3.65
C GLU A 319 24.51 13.01 -4.71
N THR A 320 24.73 14.30 -5.01
CA THR A 320 23.98 14.98 -6.08
C THR A 320 24.39 14.41 -7.43
N VAL A 321 23.40 14.02 -8.24
CA VAL A 321 23.66 13.48 -9.58
C VAL A 321 23.86 14.62 -10.58
N GLY A 322 24.93 14.55 -11.36
CA GLY A 322 25.26 15.52 -12.41
C GLY A 322 25.96 14.84 -13.59
N PRO A 323 26.47 15.61 -14.58
CA PRO A 323 27.06 15.07 -15.82
C PRO A 323 28.19 14.07 -15.62
N ASN A 324 29.00 14.28 -14.58
CA ASN A 324 30.16 13.45 -14.27
C ASN A 324 29.82 12.22 -13.42
N SER A 325 28.54 12.02 -13.08
CA SER A 325 28.10 10.83 -12.36
C SER A 325 28.17 9.60 -13.26
N GLU A 326 28.60 8.46 -12.71
CA GLU A 326 28.57 7.16 -13.40
C GLU A 326 27.17 6.80 -13.94
N TRP A 327 26.11 7.33 -13.33
CA TRP A 327 24.71 7.08 -13.68
C TRP A 327 24.16 8.01 -14.77
N ALA A 328 24.88 9.10 -15.10
CA ALA A 328 24.41 10.10 -16.05
C ALA A 328 24.16 9.50 -17.45
N ALA A 329 25.08 8.66 -17.93
CA ALA A 329 24.96 8.01 -19.24
C ALA A 329 23.74 7.08 -19.33
N ALA A 330 23.39 6.38 -18.25
CA ALA A 330 22.21 5.52 -18.21
C ALA A 330 20.91 6.33 -18.28
N LEU A 331 20.83 7.43 -17.51
CA LEU A 331 19.65 8.30 -17.47
C LEU A 331 19.45 9.05 -18.79
N LEU A 332 20.52 9.62 -19.37
CA LEU A 332 20.45 10.35 -20.64
C LEU A 332 19.98 9.44 -21.79
N ARG A 333 20.48 8.20 -21.85
CA ARG A 333 20.14 7.22 -22.89
C ARG A 333 18.65 6.94 -22.98
N VAL A 334 17.93 6.99 -21.86
CA VAL A 334 16.50 6.66 -21.80
C VAL A 334 15.59 7.89 -21.91
N GLY A 335 16.19 9.07 -22.10
CA GLY A 335 15.50 10.33 -22.39
C GLY A 335 15.42 11.31 -21.22
N PHE A 336 16.07 11.04 -20.07
CA PHE A 336 16.18 12.08 -19.05
C PHE A 336 17.01 13.24 -19.58
N VAL A 337 16.65 14.46 -19.19
CA VAL A 337 17.38 15.68 -19.52
C VAL A 337 18.02 16.20 -18.25
N GLU A 338 19.25 16.72 -18.38
CA GLU A 338 19.93 17.40 -17.30
C GLU A 338 19.19 18.69 -16.92
N GLY A 339 18.89 18.85 -15.64
CA GLY A 339 18.34 20.07 -15.07
C GLY A 339 19.20 20.57 -13.91
N TYR A 340 18.86 21.75 -13.39
CA TYR A 340 19.63 22.42 -12.33
C TYR A 340 19.84 21.59 -11.06
N LYS A 341 18.92 20.68 -10.73
CA LYS A 341 18.96 19.87 -9.49
C LYS A 341 19.27 18.39 -9.73
N GLY A 342 19.48 17.98 -10.98
CA GLY A 342 19.63 16.58 -11.39
C GLY A 342 18.89 16.27 -12.68
N PHE A 343 18.69 14.98 -12.96
CA PHE A 343 18.09 14.51 -14.20
C PHE A 343 16.58 14.42 -14.10
N THR A 344 15.86 14.92 -15.11
CA THR A 344 14.39 14.91 -15.14
C THR A 344 13.87 14.35 -16.46
N LEU A 345 12.82 13.54 -16.38
CA LEU A 345 12.01 13.11 -17.51
C LEU A 345 10.56 13.56 -17.28
N ARG A 346 9.89 14.05 -18.32
CA ARG A 346 8.49 14.49 -18.30
C ARG A 346 7.75 13.92 -19.51
N ALA A 347 6.44 13.69 -19.33
CA ALA A 347 5.54 13.26 -20.40
C ALA A 347 5.32 14.38 -21.42
#